data_AF-A0A944SD93-F1
#
_entry.id   AF-A0A944SD93-F1
#
_cell.length_a   1.000
_cell.length_b   1.000
_cell.length_c   1.000
_cell.angle_alpha   90.00
_cell.angle_beta   90.00
_cell.angle_gamma   90.00
#
_symmetry.space_group_name_H-M   'P 1'
#
loop_
_entity.id
_entity.type
_entity.pdbx_description
1 polymer ?
#
loop_
_entity_poly.entity_id
_entity_poly.type
_entity_poly.pdbx_seq_one_letter_code
_entity_poly.pdbx_strand_id
1 'polypeptide(L)' 'SAPARMDVSGKDFDACGQKAIKQLAEAANADKMMGSMAHGHAVPEAVKGAIYDVVTNYFSSDQSAEEAVKKLAEAVALAQ' A
#
# COMPACT_ATOMS: atom_id res chain seq x y z
N SER A 1 -2.11 12.09 -8.44
CA SER A 1 -2.73 10.79 -8.76
C SER A 1 -2.69 10.59 -10.28
N ALA A 2 -2.91 9.36 -10.76
CA ALA A 2 -3.14 9.09 -12.17
C ALA A 2 -4.66 8.86 -12.42
N PRO A 3 -5.20 9.14 -13.61
CA PRO A 3 -6.57 8.79 -13.95
C PRO A 3 -6.80 7.28 -13.87
N ALA A 4 -8.00 6.86 -13.46
CA ALA A 4 -8.39 5.45 -13.47
C ALA A 4 -8.61 4.91 -14.90
N ARG A 5 -9.00 5.78 -15.84
CA ARG A 5 -9.12 5.46 -17.26
C ARG A 5 -7.76 5.43 -17.93
N MET A 6 -7.44 4.34 -18.61
CA MET A 6 -6.15 4.12 -19.27
C MET A 6 -5.99 4.87 -20.61
N ASP A 7 -7.07 5.45 -21.14
CA ASP A 7 -7.10 6.14 -22.44
C ASP A 7 -7.05 7.68 -22.32
N VAL A 8 -6.88 8.22 -21.11
CA VAL A 8 -6.77 9.67 -20.87
C VAL A 8 -5.37 10.16 -21.25
N SER A 9 -5.29 11.25 -22.03
CA SER A 9 -4.02 11.85 -22.40
C SER A 9 -3.33 12.50 -21.20
N GLY A 10 -2.02 12.26 -21.04
CA GLY A 10 -1.21 12.89 -19.99
C GLY A 10 -0.78 14.34 -20.28
N LYS A 11 -1.08 14.89 -21.47
CA LYS A 11 -0.53 16.17 -21.94
C LYS A 11 -0.84 17.36 -21.04
N ASP A 12 -2.01 17.36 -20.41
CA ASP A 12 -2.48 18.46 -19.56
C ASP A 12 -2.08 18.28 -18.08
N PHE A 13 -1.34 17.21 -17.76
CA PHE A 13 -0.80 16.98 -16.41
C PHE A 13 0.58 17.59 -16.28
N ASP A 14 0.95 17.98 -15.05
CA ASP A 14 2.32 18.35 -14.74
C ASP A 14 3.30 17.18 -14.91
N ALA A 15 4.60 17.44 -14.74
CA ALA A 15 5.65 16.44 -14.89
C ALA A 15 5.45 15.23 -13.95
N CYS A 16 4.93 15.44 -12.73
CA CYS A 16 4.67 14.37 -11.77
C CYS A 16 3.47 13.51 -12.21
N GLY A 17 2.40 14.14 -12.71
CA GLY A 17 1.21 13.46 -13.22
C GLY A 17 1.52 12.65 -14.49
N GLN A 18 2.27 13.21 -15.43
CA GLN A 18 2.74 12.49 -16.62
C GLN A 18 3.58 11.26 -16.24
N LYS A 19 4.51 11.42 -15.29
CA LYS A 19 5.31 10.31 -14.76
C LYS A 19 4.43 9.24 -14.10
N ALA A 20 3.45 9.64 -13.29
CA ALA A 20 2.54 8.70 -12.62
C ALA A 20 1.70 7.89 -13.63
N ILE A 21 1.19 8.52 -14.69
CA ILE A 21 0.42 7.85 -15.76
C ILE A 21 1.31 6.81 -16.48
N LYS A 22 2.53 7.20 -16.85
CA LYS A 22 3.49 6.30 -17.49
C LYS A 22 3.82 5.11 -16.59
N GLN A 23 4.13 5.34 -15.32
CA GLN A 23 4.48 4.30 -14.35
C GLN A 23 3.30 3.36 -14.05
N LEU A 24 2.07 3.88 -14.02
CA LEU A 24 0.86 3.05 -13.86
C LEU A 24 0.73 2.07 -15.04
N ALA A 25 0.88 2.53 -16.27
CA ALA A 25 0.81 1.67 -17.46
C ALA A 25 1.95 0.64 -17.49
N GLU A 26 3.18 1.05 -17.16
CA GLU A 26 4.34 0.15 -17.08
C GLU A 26 4.16 -0.93 -16.00
N ALA A 27 3.70 -0.55 -14.80
CA ALA A 27 3.47 -1.48 -13.71
C ALA A 27 2.32 -2.46 -14.02
N ALA A 28 1.24 -1.98 -14.65
CA ALA A 28 0.13 -2.83 -15.06
C ALA A 28 0.56 -3.86 -16.11
N ASN A 29 1.31 -3.45 -17.13
CA ASN A 29 1.79 -4.35 -18.19
C ASN A 29 2.84 -5.36 -17.70
N ALA A 30 3.52 -5.07 -16.59
CA ALA A 30 4.55 -5.93 -16.02
C ALA A 30 4.06 -6.78 -14.83
N ASP A 31 2.74 -6.78 -14.54
CA ASP A 31 2.15 -7.43 -13.35
C ASP A 31 2.79 -6.98 -12.02
N LYS A 32 3.21 -5.72 -11.96
CA LYS A 32 3.83 -5.08 -10.79
C LYS A 32 2.91 -4.07 -10.10
N MET A 33 1.68 -3.93 -10.56
CA MET A 33 0.71 -3.02 -9.96
C MET A 33 0.06 -3.67 -8.73
N MET A 34 0.62 -3.40 -7.55
CA MET A 34 0.16 -3.96 -6.29
C MET A 34 -0.81 -3.02 -5.56
N GLY A 35 -1.81 -3.59 -4.88
CA GLY A 35 -2.68 -2.85 -3.99
C GLY A 35 -1.92 -2.30 -2.78
N SER A 36 -2.11 -1.02 -2.46
CA SER A 36 -1.58 -0.44 -1.22
C SER A 36 -2.30 -1.01 0.01
N MET A 37 -1.54 -1.55 0.97
CA MET A 37 -2.08 -1.98 2.27
C MET A 37 -2.58 -0.78 3.08
N ALA A 38 -1.76 0.27 3.21
CA ALA A 38 -2.08 1.48 3.96
C ALA A 38 -3.35 2.19 3.46
N HIS A 39 -3.62 2.14 2.15
CA HIS A 39 -4.80 2.76 1.53
C HIS A 39 -5.91 1.75 1.19
N GLY A 40 -5.94 0.58 1.84
CA GLY A 40 -7.09 -0.34 1.80
C GLY A 40 -7.30 -1.11 0.49
N HIS A 41 -6.28 -1.18 -0.38
CA HIS A 41 -6.37 -1.93 -1.64
C HIS A 41 -5.82 -3.36 -1.54
N ALA A 42 -5.06 -3.69 -0.48
CA ALA A 42 -4.44 -5.01 -0.33
C ALA A 42 -5.24 -5.98 0.54
N VAL A 43 -5.92 -5.48 1.58
CA VAL A 43 -6.53 -6.30 2.64
C VAL A 43 -7.83 -5.65 3.15
N PRO A 44 -8.74 -6.41 3.80
CA PRO A 44 -9.93 -5.86 4.47
C PRO A 44 -9.57 -4.86 5.59
N GLU A 45 -10.51 -4.00 5.94
CA GLU A 45 -10.31 -2.92 6.92
C GLU A 45 -9.85 -3.42 8.30
N ALA A 46 -10.40 -4.54 8.78
CA ALA A 46 -10.01 -5.12 10.06
C ALA A 46 -8.52 -5.53 10.08
N VAL A 47 -8.08 -6.22 9.03
CA VAL A 47 -6.67 -6.61 8.85
C VAL A 47 -5.79 -5.37 8.69
N LYS A 48 -6.25 -4.35 7.95
CA LYS A 48 -5.53 -3.07 7.82
C LYS A 48 -5.30 -2.43 9.19
N GLY A 49 -6.36 -2.32 10.01
CA GLY A 49 -6.27 -1.77 11.37
C GLY A 49 -5.26 -2.53 12.24
N ALA A 50 -5.33 -3.86 12.25
CA ALA A 50 -4.39 -4.70 12.98
C ALA A 50 -2.92 -4.48 12.55
N ILE A 51 -2.67 -4.34 11.25
CA ILE A 51 -1.31 -4.04 10.74
C ILE A 51 -0.88 -2.63 11.19
N TYR A 52 -1.75 -1.63 11.11
CA TYR A 52 -1.45 -0.27 11.56
C TYR A 52 -1.04 -0.25 13.04
N ASP A 53 -1.80 -0.91 13.92
CA ASP A 53 -1.52 -0.94 15.35
C ASP A 53 -0.12 -1.49 15.65
N VAL A 54 0.24 -2.62 15.04
CA VAL A 54 1.56 -3.24 15.25
C VAL A 54 2.68 -2.38 14.67
N VAL A 55 2.52 -1.85 13.45
CA VAL A 55 3.55 -1.03 12.80
C VAL A 55 3.76 0.28 13.55
N THR A 56 2.70 0.95 13.97
CA THR A 56 2.79 2.20 14.75
C THR A 56 3.43 1.96 16.10
N ASN A 57 3.06 0.88 16.81
CA ASN A 57 3.69 0.53 18.09
C ASN A 57 5.20 0.25 17.92
N TYR A 58 5.58 -0.56 16.94
CA TYR A 58 6.97 -0.87 16.65
C TYR A 58 7.78 0.38 16.32
N PHE A 59 7.23 1.26 15.48
CA PHE A 59 7.90 2.50 15.08
C PHE A 59 8.08 3.50 16.24
N SER A 60 7.19 3.45 17.24
CA SER A 60 7.11 4.45 18.32
C SER A 60 7.65 3.94 19.66
N SER A 61 8.27 2.76 19.71
CA SER A 61 8.80 2.16 20.94
C SER A 61 10.15 1.48 20.72
N ASP A 62 10.82 1.07 21.80
CA ASP A 62 12.07 0.29 21.75
C ASP A 62 11.82 -1.22 21.50
N GLN A 63 10.67 -1.57 20.91
CA GLN A 63 10.31 -2.95 20.60
C GLN A 63 11.27 -3.56 19.58
N SER A 64 11.70 -4.80 19.79
CA SER A 64 12.52 -5.52 18.81
C SER A 64 11.73 -5.87 17.54
N ALA A 65 12.43 -5.97 16.40
CA ALA A 65 11.80 -6.39 15.14
C ALA A 65 11.27 -7.82 15.23
N GLU A 66 11.96 -8.69 15.95
CA GLU A 66 11.58 -10.08 16.18
C GLU A 66 10.26 -10.19 16.95
N GLU A 67 10.05 -9.33 17.93
CA GLU A 67 8.78 -9.26 18.66
C GLU A 67 7.66 -8.65 17.80
N ALA A 68 7.95 -7.59 17.06
CA ALA A 68 6.98 -6.95 16.17
C ALA A 68 6.47 -7.91 15.08
N VAL A 69 7.34 -8.73 14.48
CA VAL A 69 6.94 -9.73 13.47
C VAL A 69 6.00 -10.78 14.06
N LYS A 70 6.26 -11.24 15.31
CA LYS A 70 5.36 -12.18 16.00
C LYS A 70 3.99 -11.56 16.23
N LYS A 71 3.95 -10.34 16.78
CA LYS A 71 2.69 -9.60 17.00
C LYS A 71 1.95 -9.33 15.69
N LEU A 72 2.66 -9.04 14.61
CA LEU A 72 2.07 -8.80 13.29
C LEU A 72 1.34 -10.06 12.78
N ALA A 73 2.01 -11.21 12.84
CA ALA A 73 1.42 -12.48 12.40
C ALA A 73 0.18 -12.86 13.23
N GLU A 74 0.27 -12.70 14.55
CA GLU A 74 -0.85 -12.95 15.48
C GLU A 74 -2.02 -11.99 15.23
N ALA A 75 -1.76 -10.69 15.12
CA ALA A 75 -2.79 -9.67 14.93
C ALA A 75 -3.52 -9.84 13.58
N VAL A 76 -2.79 -10.18 12.50
CA VAL A 76 -3.40 -10.48 11.20
C VAL A 76 -4.29 -11.72 11.29
N ALA A 77 -3.83 -12.80 11.93
CA ALA A 77 -4.61 -14.04 12.06
C ALA A 77 -5.90 -13.84 12.88
N LEU A 78 -5.87 -12.96 13.89
CA LEU A 78 -7.04 -12.62 14.70
C LEU A 78 -8.05 -11.69 13.99
N ALA A 79 -7.62 -11.01 12.93
CA ALA A 79 -8.43 -10.03 12.20
C ALA A 79 -9.02 -10.56 10.88
N GLN A 80 -8.76 -11.83 10.54
CA GLN A 80 -9.35 -12.54 9.39
C GLN A 80 -10.76 -13.04 9.70
#